data_AF-A0AAD7SNA5-F1
#
_entry.id   AF-A0AAD7SNA5-F1
#
_cell.length_a   1.000
_cell.length_b   1.000
_cell.length_c   1.000
_cell.angle_alpha   90.00
_cell.angle_beta   90.00
_cell.angle_gamma   90.00
#
_symmetry.space_group_name_H-M   'P 1'
#
loop_
_entity.id
_entity.type
_entity.pdbx_description
1 polymer ?
#
loop_
_entity_poly.entity_id
_entity_poly.type
_entity_poly.pdbx_seq_one_letter_code
_entity_poly.pdbx_strand_id
1 'polypeptide(L)'
;MHAVALKLPEFWQELAAVWFAQAEAQFALRGITQEDTKYYYVVAALNSSTASRVLSLLQDPPEADKYVALKQLLLETFELSEPERAFASSLHCLVWGF
;
A
#
# COMPACT_ATOMS: atom_id res chain seq x y z
N MET A 1 -24.31 -5.19 12.77
CA MET A 1 -23.59 -4.35 11.79
C MET A 1 -22.31 -5.08 11.45
N HIS A 2 -22.28 -5.83 10.34
CA HIS A 2 -21.06 -6.50 9.90
C HIS A 2 -20.21 -5.45 9.22
N ALA A 3 -19.34 -4.78 9.99
CA ALA A 3 -18.21 -4.09 9.38
C ALA A 3 -17.43 -5.17 8.64
N VAL A 4 -17.59 -5.25 7.32
CA VAL A 4 -16.84 -6.17 6.49
C VAL A 4 -15.41 -5.66 6.54
N ALA A 5 -14.67 -6.10 7.55
CA ALA A 5 -13.27 -5.78 7.74
C ALA A 5 -12.58 -6.12 6.42
N LEU A 6 -12.01 -5.09 5.79
CA LEU A 6 -11.22 -5.26 4.58
C LEU A 6 -9.99 -6.07 5.00
N LYS A 7 -10.07 -7.39 4.80
CA LYS A 7 -8.93 -8.29 5.01
C LYS A 7 -8.05 -8.19 3.79
N LEU A 8 -7.04 -7.34 3.87
CA LEU A 8 -5.96 -7.36 2.90
C LEU A 8 -5.21 -8.69 3.02
N PRO A 9 -4.74 -9.26 1.89
CA PRO A 9 -3.84 -10.39 1.93
C PRO A 9 -2.51 -9.98 2.56
N GLU A 10 -1.76 -10.97 3.05
CA GLU A 10 -0.42 -10.74 3.60
C GLU A 10 0.48 -10.03 2.58
N PHE A 11 1.28 -9.08 3.07
CA PHE A 11 2.15 -8.26 2.23
C PHE A 11 3.18 -9.09 1.46
N TRP A 12 3.27 -8.87 0.15
CA TRP A 12 4.23 -9.55 -0.73
C TRP A 12 5.51 -8.74 -0.87
N GLN A 13 6.57 -9.18 -0.19
CA GLN A 13 7.89 -8.53 -0.23
C GLN A 13 8.50 -8.52 -1.63
N GLU A 14 8.30 -9.58 -2.43
CA GLU A 14 8.85 -9.70 -3.78
C GLU A 14 8.05 -8.91 -4.83
N LEU A 15 6.79 -8.58 -4.54
CA LEU A 15 5.86 -7.93 -5.48
C LEU A 15 5.12 -6.77 -4.80
N ALA A 16 5.87 -5.92 -4.10
CA ALA A 16 5.33 -4.82 -3.30
C ALA A 16 4.42 -3.89 -4.12
N ALA A 17 4.83 -3.46 -5.31
CA ALA A 17 4.00 -2.60 -6.17
C ALA A 17 2.69 -3.26 -6.60
N VAL A 18 2.72 -4.55 -6.97
CA VAL A 18 1.51 -5.28 -7.39
C VAL A 18 0.55 -5.39 -6.20
N TRP A 19 1.07 -5.72 -5.02
CA TRP A 19 0.29 -5.78 -3.80
C TRP A 19 -0.36 -4.43 -3.46
N PHE A 20 0.39 -3.33 -3.58
CA PHE A 20 -0.15 -1.97 -3.38
C PHE A 20 -1.23 -1.62 -4.38
N ALA A 21 -1.05 -1.93 -5.66
CA ALA A 21 -2.08 -1.72 -6.68
C ALA A 21 -3.37 -2.47 -6.34
N GLN A 22 -3.25 -3.71 -5.85
CA GLN A 22 -4.40 -4.50 -5.42
C GLN A 22 -5.06 -3.94 -4.15
N ALA A 23 -4.29 -3.50 -3.16
CA ALA A 23 -4.81 -2.85 -1.96
C ALA A 23 -5.56 -1.54 -2.31
N GLU A 24 -5.01 -0.72 -3.21
CA GLU A 24 -5.63 0.52 -3.68
C GLU A 24 -6.93 0.29 -4.43
N ALA A 25 -7.00 -0.76 -5.27
CA ALA A 25 -8.25 -1.16 -5.90
C ALA A 25 -9.32 -1.53 -4.85
N GLN A 26 -8.94 -2.27 -3.81
CA GLN A 26 -9.87 -2.64 -2.72
C GLN A 26 -10.32 -1.42 -1.92
N PHE A 27 -9.42 -0.47 -1.63
CA PHE A 27 -9.77 0.79 -0.98
C PHE A 27 -10.75 1.60 -1.83
N ALA A 28 -10.51 1.71 -3.14
CA ALA A 28 -11.39 2.41 -4.07
C ALA A 28 -12.79 1.77 -4.14
N LEU A 29 -12.86 0.43 -4.23
CA LEU A 29 -14.13 -0.31 -4.23
C LEU A 29 -14.96 -0.10 -2.95
N ARG A 30 -14.30 0.17 -1.82
CA ARG A 30 -14.94 0.42 -0.53
C ARG A 30 -15.15 1.89 -0.20
N GLY A 31 -14.71 2.80 -1.07
CA GLY A 31 -14.76 4.24 -0.82
C GLY A 31 -13.85 4.69 0.33
N ILE A 32 -12.77 3.97 0.61
CA ILE A 32 -11.79 4.34 1.65
C ILE A 32 -10.88 5.44 1.08
N THR A 33 -11.22 6.69 1.40
CA THR A 33 -10.45 7.87 0.98
C THR A 33 -9.52 8.38 2.08
N GLN A 34 -9.83 8.10 3.35
CA GLN A 34 -9.04 8.52 4.50
C GLN A 34 -7.68 7.81 4.53
N GLU A 35 -6.61 8.61 4.51
CA GLU A 35 -5.23 8.13 4.50
C GLU A 35 -4.87 7.36 5.76
N ASP A 36 -5.28 7.86 6.94
CA ASP A 36 -5.06 7.15 8.20
C ASP A 36 -5.68 5.75 8.15
N THR A 37 -6.89 5.63 7.58
CA THR A 37 -7.55 4.32 7.44
C THR A 37 -6.76 3.39 6.53
N LYS A 38 -6.28 3.88 5.38
CA LYS A 38 -5.41 3.09 4.47
C LYS A 38 -4.12 2.66 5.16
N TYR A 39 -3.49 3.57 5.90
CA TYR A 39 -2.28 3.30 6.67
C TYR A 39 -2.51 2.16 7.66
N TYR A 40 -3.56 2.22 8.48
CA TYR A 40 -3.86 1.16 9.45
C TYR A 40 -4.11 -0.19 8.76
N TYR A 41 -4.79 -0.21 7.61
CA TYR A 41 -4.99 -1.44 6.84
C TYR A 41 -3.68 -2.02 6.30
N VAL A 42 -2.80 -1.18 5.75
CA VAL A 42 -1.49 -1.63 5.26
C VAL A 42 -0.66 -2.18 6.41
N VAL A 43 -0.56 -1.45 7.53
CA VAL A 43 0.17 -1.89 8.73
C VAL A 43 -0.36 -3.23 9.24
N ALA A 44 -1.68 -3.42 9.24
CA ALA A 44 -2.29 -4.70 9.64
C ALA A 44 -1.99 -5.86 8.68
N ALA A 45 -1.61 -5.57 7.43
CA ALA A 45 -1.27 -6.57 6.42
C ALA A 45 0.23 -6.86 6.32
N LEU A 46 1.08 -6.04 6.98
CA LEU A 46 2.52 -6.26 7.02
C LEU A 46 2.86 -7.49 7.85
N ASN A 47 3.76 -8.32 7.34
CA ASN A 47 4.35 -9.40 8.12
C ASN A 47 5.39 -8.85 9.13
N SER A 48 5.74 -9.65 10.14
CA SER A 48 6.65 -9.21 11.21
C SER A 48 8.02 -8.76 10.67
N SER A 49 8.51 -9.40 9.60
CA SER A 49 9.79 -9.07 8.96
C SER A 49 9.76 -7.70 8.27
N THR A 50 8.67 -7.40 7.55
CA THR A 50 8.47 -6.11 6.89
C THR A 50 8.21 -5.01 7.90
N ALA A 51 7.34 -5.27 8.89
CA ALA A 51 7.05 -4.33 9.97
C ALA A 51 8.32 -3.92 10.73
N SER A 52 9.25 -4.86 10.96
CA SER A 52 10.54 -4.54 11.59
C SER A 52 11.44 -3.65 10.72
N ARG A 53 11.34 -3.73 9.38
CA ARG A 53 12.13 -2.89 8.46
C ARG A 53 11.59 -1.46 8.38
N VAL A 54 10.28 -1.29 8.44
CA VAL A 54 9.62 0.03 8.44
C VAL A 54 9.33 0.56 9.83
N LEU A 55 9.81 -0.13 10.87
CA LEU A 55 9.56 0.22 12.28
C LEU A 55 9.90 1.67 12.59
N SER A 56 11.00 2.19 12.00
CA SER A 56 11.41 3.59 12.17
C SER A 56 10.32 4.58 11.76
N LEU A 57 9.60 4.30 10.66
CA LEU A 57 8.50 5.13 10.16
C LEU A 57 7.19 4.86 10.92
N LEU A 58 7.03 3.67 11.52
CA LEU A 58 5.90 3.37 12.41
C LEU A 58 6.07 4.05 13.78
N GLN A 59 7.30 4.20 14.27
CA GLN A 59 7.62 4.85 15.55
C GLN A 59 7.57 6.37 15.43
N ASP A 60 8.05 6.92 14.32
CA ASP A 60 7.99 8.35 14.02
C ASP A 60 7.20 8.56 12.72
N PRO A 61 5.85 8.47 12.77
CA PRO A 61 5.04 8.68 11.60
C PRO A 61 5.03 10.17 11.23
N PRO A 62 5.21 10.53 9.95
CA PRO A 62 5.09 11.91 9.52
C PRO A 62 3.66 12.44 9.76
N GLU A 63 3.56 13.74 10.04
CA GLU A 63 2.29 14.38 10.42
C GLU A 63 1.26 14.39 9.28
N ALA A 64 1.73 14.39 8.03
CA ALA A 64 0.94 14.32 6.80
C ALA A 64 1.38 13.14 5.92
N ASP A 65 0.49 12.66 5.06
CA ASP A 65 0.79 11.68 4.01
C ASP A 65 1.39 10.34 4.52
N LYS A 66 1.00 9.90 5.74
CA LYS A 66 1.51 8.67 6.38
C LYS A 66 1.47 7.44 5.46
N TYR A 67 0.38 7.31 4.71
CA TYR A 67 0.22 6.21 3.75
C TYR A 67 1.22 6.33 2.59
N VAL A 68 1.39 7.53 2.03
CA VAL A 68 2.33 7.78 0.93
C VAL A 68 3.76 7.54 1.38
N ALA A 69 4.14 8.06 2.55
CA ALA A 69 5.46 7.85 3.13
C ALA A 69 5.75 6.37 3.40
N LEU A 70 4.78 5.64 3.97
CA LEU A 70 4.91 4.20 4.19
C LEU A 70 5.02 3.43 2.86
N LYS A 71 4.18 3.78 1.87
CA LYS A 71 4.21 3.18 0.54
C LYS A 71 5.56 3.42 -0.13
N GLN A 72 6.06 4.65 -0.15
CA GLN A 72 7.38 4.99 -0.70
C GLN A 72 8.48 4.20 0.00
N LEU A 73 8.53 4.18 1.33
CA LEU A 73 9.56 3.44 2.06
C LEU A 73 9.51 1.93 1.76
N LEU A 74 8.32 1.34 1.68
CA LEU A 74 8.15 -0.06 1.34
C LEU A 74 8.59 -0.33 -0.10
N LEU A 75 8.20 0.52 -1.04
CA LEU A 75 8.63 0.40 -2.43
C LEU A 75 10.14 0.59 -2.54
N GLU A 76 10.77 1.57 -1.89
CA GLU A 76 12.22 1.71 -1.90
C GLU A 76 12.91 0.50 -1.27
N THR A 77 12.43 0.00 -0.13
CA THR A 77 13.05 -1.13 0.59
C THR A 77 12.97 -2.45 -0.19
N PHE A 78 11.91 -2.65 -0.98
CA PHE A 78 11.63 -3.92 -1.65
C PHE A 78 11.73 -3.86 -3.19
N GLU A 79 11.48 -2.72 -3.83
CA GLU A 79 11.63 -2.48 -5.28
C GLU A 79 13.02 -2.02 -5.72
N LEU A 80 13.96 -1.72 -4.80
CA LEU A 80 15.37 -1.55 -5.19
C LEU A 80 15.94 -2.78 -5.93
N SER A 81 15.22 -3.92 -5.96
CA SER A 81 15.51 -5.09 -6.79
C SER A 81 14.95 -5.06 -8.23
N GLU A 82 13.98 -4.21 -8.60
CA GLU A 82 13.45 -4.11 -9.97
C GLU A 82 13.14 -2.64 -10.36
N PRO A 83 14.13 -1.86 -10.82
CA PRO A 83 13.95 -0.44 -11.10
C PRO A 83 13.23 -0.09 -12.42
N GLU A 84 12.43 -0.97 -13.06
CA GLU A 84 12.14 -0.76 -14.50
C GLU A 84 10.72 -0.90 -15.07
N ARG A 85 9.62 -1.25 -14.36
CA ARG A 85 8.34 -1.48 -15.09
C ARG A 85 6.99 -0.98 -14.53
N ALA A 86 6.86 -0.56 -13.28
CA ALA A 86 5.51 -0.30 -12.75
C ALA A 86 4.98 1.14 -12.96
N PHE A 87 5.83 2.09 -13.36
CA PHE A 87 5.47 3.51 -13.34
C PHE A 87 4.67 4.03 -14.56
N ALA A 88 4.43 3.26 -15.64
CA ALA A 88 4.07 3.92 -16.90
C ALA A 88 2.80 3.51 -17.68
N SER A 89 2.18 2.32 -17.57
CA SER A 89 1.46 1.85 -18.79
C SER A 89 0.06 1.24 -18.75
N SER A 90 -0.67 1.02 -17.64
CA SER A 90 -1.95 0.26 -17.81
C SER A 90 -3.24 0.67 -17.10
N LEU A 91 -3.23 1.32 -15.92
CA LEU A 91 -4.52 1.56 -15.23
C LEU A 91 -5.19 2.92 -15.48
N HIS A 92 -4.50 3.88 -16.10
CA HIS A 92 -5.17 5.13 -16.49
C HIS A 92 -5.95 5.00 -17.81
N CYS A 93 -5.60 4.05 -18.70
CA CYS A 93 -6.24 3.93 -20.01
C CYS A 93 -7.56 3.14 -20.01
N LEU A 94 -7.85 2.32 -18.99
CA LEU A 94 -9.04 1.46 -18.97
C LEU A 94 -10.12 1.84 -17.96
N VAL A 95 -9.87 2.79 -17.05
CA VAL A 95 -10.82 3.07 -15.96
C VAL A 95 -11.57 4.40 -16.15
N TRP A 96 -11.12 5.32 -17.00
CA TRP A 96 -11.78 6.62 -17.17
C TRP A 96 -11.85 7.12 -18.64
N GLY A 97 -12.75 6.53 -19.43
CA GLY A 97 -13.46 7.25 -20.50
C GLY A 97 -13.30 6.73 -21.94
N PHE A 98 -14.18 5.81 -22.38
CA PHE A 98 -15.45 6.11 -23.06
C PHE A 98 -16.29 4.82 -23.19
#